data_AF-A0A2E9D7V2-F1
#
_entry.id   AF-A0A2E9D7V2-F1
#
_cell.length_a   1.000
_cell.length_b   1.000
_cell.length_c   1.000
_cell.angle_alpha   90.00
_cell.angle_beta   90.00
_cell.angle_gamma   90.00
#
_symmetry.space_group_name_H-M   'P 1'
#
loop_
_entity.id
_entity.type
_entity.pdbx_description
1 polymer ?
#
loop_
_entity_poly.entity_id
_entity_poly.type
_entity_poly.pdbx_seq_one_letter_code
_entity_poly.pdbx_strand_id
1 'polypeptide(L)'
;MNKEQFNPAYRLAVSYIDKSRHFYAAQGYEIPYRWAVNEKVPFTKLTKPLSECNVGLVTTASLPNPNISIDFDPGILQIGSSYKFSTSPTPPALYTMDRSWDKKATHTHDLGSFFPLDHLKTLVKEKVIKSISRNFYGAPTDYSQRKTNQNVAPEILDYMQKDLVDVALLVPL
;
A
#
# COMPACT_ATOMS: atom_id res chain seq x y z
N MET A 1 -18.65 -16.98 23.86
CA MET A 1 -17.43 -17.76 23.54
C MET A 1 -17.66 -19.19 23.96
N ASN A 2 -17.85 -20.11 23.01
CA ASN A 2 -18.03 -21.54 23.32
C ASN A 2 -16.73 -22.15 23.84
N LYS A 3 -16.82 -22.88 24.96
CA LYS A 3 -15.71 -23.56 25.66
C LYS A 3 -15.20 -24.83 24.94
N GLU A 4 -15.62 -25.09 23.71
CA GLU A 4 -15.51 -26.43 23.08
C GLU A 4 -14.28 -26.69 22.17
N GLN A 5 -13.20 -25.88 22.21
CA GLN A 5 -12.09 -26.10 21.27
C GLN A 5 -10.67 -26.03 21.85
N PHE A 6 -10.51 -26.25 23.16
CA PHE A 6 -9.18 -26.44 23.73
C PHE A 6 -8.84 -27.93 23.78
N ASN A 7 -8.04 -28.40 22.83
CA ASN A 7 -7.44 -29.74 22.87
C ASN A 7 -5.92 -29.60 23.04
N PRO A 8 -5.34 -29.97 24.19
CA PRO A 8 -3.91 -29.82 24.45
C PRO A 8 -3.02 -30.73 23.58
N ALA A 9 -3.60 -31.70 22.86
CA ALA A 9 -2.88 -32.53 21.90
C ALA A 9 -2.47 -31.76 20.62
N TYR A 10 -3.04 -30.57 20.37
CA TYR A 10 -2.77 -29.78 19.17
C TYR A 10 -2.23 -28.40 19.49
N ARG A 11 -1.41 -27.83 18.58
CA ARG A 11 -0.93 -26.45 18.71
C ARG A 11 -2.10 -25.47 18.64
N LEU A 12 -2.16 -24.59 19.64
CA LEU A 12 -3.14 -23.50 19.72
C LEU A 12 -2.76 -22.29 18.86
N ALA A 13 -1.47 -22.15 18.55
CA ALA A 13 -0.93 -21.06 17.74
C ALA A 13 -0.02 -21.60 16.63
N VAL A 14 -0.13 -20.98 15.47
CA VAL A 14 0.72 -21.26 14.30
C VAL A 14 1.70 -20.11 14.14
N SER A 15 2.99 -20.42 14.11
CA SER A 15 4.00 -19.47 13.65
C SER A 15 3.78 -19.24 12.15
N TYR A 16 3.10 -18.16 11.79
CA TYR A 16 2.80 -17.87 10.39
C TYR A 16 4.08 -17.63 9.58
N ILE A 17 5.13 -17.05 10.21
CA ILE A 17 6.44 -16.85 9.58
C ILE A 17 7.06 -18.18 9.20
N ASP A 18 7.12 -19.15 10.12
CA ASP A 18 7.67 -20.48 9.83
C ASP A 18 6.82 -21.24 8.80
N LYS A 19 5.49 -21.09 8.89
CA LYS A 19 4.57 -21.69 7.92
C LYS A 19 4.81 -21.14 6.51
N SER A 20 4.95 -19.82 6.36
CA SER A 20 5.29 -19.19 5.08
C SER A 20 6.66 -19.65 4.57
N ARG A 21 7.66 -19.76 5.45
CA ARG A 21 8.99 -20.28 5.10
C ARG A 21 8.94 -21.68 4.53
N HIS A 22 8.27 -22.60 5.22
CA HIS A 22 8.10 -23.98 4.76
C HIS A 22 7.31 -24.04 3.45
N PHE A 23 6.27 -23.21 3.29
CA PHE A 23 5.49 -23.14 2.07
C PHE A 23 6.33 -22.78 0.84
N TYR A 24 7.16 -21.73 0.92
CA TYR A 24 8.05 -21.36 -0.18
C TYR A 24 9.21 -22.34 -0.37
N ALA A 25 9.77 -22.92 0.71
CA ALA A 25 10.78 -23.97 0.60
C ALA A 25 10.27 -25.16 -0.23
N ALA A 26 9.02 -25.59 0.02
CA ALA A 26 8.38 -26.70 -0.69
C ALA A 26 8.16 -26.42 -2.19
N GLN A 27 8.20 -25.16 -2.63
CA GLN A 27 8.11 -24.77 -4.04
C GLN A 27 9.46 -24.79 -4.77
N GLY A 28 10.56 -25.14 -4.08
CA GLY A 28 11.90 -25.22 -4.67
C GLY A 28 12.72 -23.94 -4.59
N TYR A 29 12.30 -22.94 -3.81
CA TYR A 29 13.14 -21.77 -3.53
C TYR A 29 14.31 -22.16 -2.62
N GLU A 30 15.55 -22.02 -3.10
CA GLU A 30 16.77 -22.31 -2.32
C GLU A 30 16.86 -21.48 -1.03
N ILE A 31 16.45 -20.22 -1.11
CA ILE A 31 16.32 -19.33 0.04
C ILE A 31 14.82 -19.20 0.34
N PRO A 32 14.29 -19.90 1.35
CA PRO A 32 12.89 -19.76 1.73
C PRO A 32 12.60 -18.34 2.21
N TYR A 33 11.33 -17.93 2.07
CA TYR A 33 10.89 -16.57 2.35
C TYR A 33 11.47 -16.00 3.65
N ARG A 34 12.21 -14.90 3.55
CA ARG A 34 12.76 -14.20 4.72
C ARG A 34 11.83 -13.04 5.02
N TRP A 35 11.33 -12.91 6.25
CA TRP A 35 10.48 -11.78 6.61
C TRP A 35 11.27 -10.47 6.51
N ALA A 36 10.61 -9.38 6.11
CA ALA A 36 11.26 -8.07 6.05
C ALA A 36 11.55 -7.60 7.48
N VAL A 37 12.78 -7.15 7.73
CA VAL A 37 13.21 -6.58 9.00
C VAL A 37 13.79 -5.21 8.72
N ASN A 38 13.21 -4.18 9.33
CA ASN A 38 13.71 -2.81 9.29
C ASN A 38 14.08 -2.42 10.72
N GLU A 39 15.37 -2.48 11.06
CA GLU A 39 15.86 -2.12 12.40
C GLU A 39 15.73 -0.61 12.68
N LYS A 40 15.70 0.19 11.62
CA LYS A 40 15.53 1.64 11.68
C LYS A 40 14.22 2.02 11.03
N VAL A 41 13.48 2.91 11.68
CA VAL A 41 12.32 3.57 11.08
C VAL A 41 12.82 4.82 10.39
N PRO A 42 12.65 4.96 9.05
CA PRO A 42 13.02 6.18 8.34
C PRO A 42 11.99 7.27 8.63
N PHE A 43 12.01 7.82 9.84
CA PHE A 43 11.22 9.00 10.20
C PHE A 43 12.12 10.22 10.21
N THR A 44 11.85 11.16 9.30
CA THR A 44 12.59 12.41 9.19
C THR A 44 11.73 13.53 9.75
N LYS A 45 12.28 14.31 10.70
CA LYS A 45 11.60 15.49 11.23
C LYS A 45 11.43 16.53 10.12
N LEU A 46 10.27 17.20 10.07
CA LEU A 46 10.04 18.31 9.15
C LEU A 46 11.05 19.43 9.36
N THR A 47 11.60 19.95 8.27
CA THR A 47 12.52 21.09 8.26
C THR A 47 11.81 22.44 8.09
N LYS A 48 10.51 22.41 7.78
CA LYS A 48 9.63 23.58 7.63
C LYS A 48 8.23 23.28 8.20
N PRO A 49 7.40 24.31 8.49
CA PRO A 49 6.03 24.10 8.95
C PRO A 49 5.21 23.25 7.97
N LEU A 50 4.29 22.43 8.50
CA LEU A 50 3.42 21.57 7.68
C LEU A 50 2.59 22.38 6.66
N SER A 51 2.18 23.59 7.05
CA SER A 51 1.48 24.56 6.21
C SER A 51 2.29 25.06 5.01
N GLU A 52 3.59 24.76 4.95
CA GLU A 52 4.50 25.06 3.83
C GLU A 52 4.90 23.82 3.03
N CYS A 53 4.44 22.63 3.43
CA CYS A 53 4.76 21.35 2.82
C CYS A 53 3.84 20.99 1.65
N ASN A 54 4.44 20.47 0.59
CA ASN A 54 3.79 19.77 -0.50
C ASN A 54 3.71 18.27 -0.16
N VAL A 55 2.49 17.73 -0.04
CA VAL A 55 2.25 16.35 0.39
C VAL A 55 2.06 15.42 -0.81
N GLY A 56 2.84 14.35 -0.89
CA GLY A 56 2.67 13.26 -1.85
C GLY A 56 1.89 12.09 -1.24
N LEU A 57 0.96 11.51 -1.99
CA LEU A 57 0.18 10.34 -1.56
C LEU A 57 0.69 9.08 -2.28
N VAL A 58 1.04 8.04 -1.52
CA VAL A 58 1.44 6.74 -2.04
C VAL A 58 0.39 5.70 -1.66
N THR A 59 -0.06 4.89 -2.60
CA THR A 59 -1.07 3.83 -2.38
C THR A 59 -0.60 2.47 -2.90
N THR A 60 -1.12 1.39 -2.32
CA THR A 60 -0.96 0.01 -2.83
C THR A 60 -2.14 -0.45 -3.69
N ALA A 61 -3.25 0.29 -3.69
CA ALA A 61 -4.36 0.04 -4.59
C ALA A 61 -3.98 0.41 -6.03
N SER A 62 -4.60 -0.21 -7.01
CA SER A 62 -4.30 -0.06 -8.44
C SER A 62 -5.31 0.86 -9.13
N LEU A 63 -5.01 1.37 -10.32
CA LEU A 63 -6.05 1.99 -11.14
C LEU A 63 -7.00 0.91 -11.73
N PRO A 64 -8.31 1.19 -11.83
CA PRO A 64 -9.25 0.31 -12.51
C PRO A 64 -8.87 0.12 -13.98
N ASN A 65 -8.88 -1.14 -14.44
CA ASN A 65 -8.86 -1.44 -15.87
C ASN A 65 -10.32 -1.45 -16.37
N PRO A 66 -10.68 -0.67 -17.40
CA PRO A 66 -12.06 -0.60 -17.89
C PRO A 66 -12.65 -1.96 -18.32
N ASN A 67 -11.81 -2.94 -18.65
CA ASN A 67 -12.23 -4.27 -19.06
C ASN A 67 -12.36 -5.26 -17.88
N ILE A 68 -12.14 -4.81 -16.65
CA ILE A 68 -12.15 -5.63 -15.43
C ILE A 68 -13.13 -5.00 -14.45
N SER A 69 -14.04 -5.83 -13.91
CA SER A 69 -14.95 -5.38 -12.84
C SER A 69 -14.16 -4.98 -11.59
N ILE A 70 -14.56 -3.88 -10.96
CA ILE A 70 -13.99 -3.44 -9.68
C ILE A 70 -14.42 -4.30 -8.50
N ASP A 71 -15.48 -5.09 -8.66
CA ASP A 71 -16.07 -5.95 -7.62
C ASP A 71 -15.64 -7.42 -7.76
N PHE A 72 -14.86 -7.75 -8.78
CA PHE A 72 -14.40 -9.10 -9.06
C PHE A 72 -12.90 -9.13 -9.26
N ASP A 73 -12.23 -10.12 -8.66
CA ASP A 73 -10.82 -10.38 -8.93
C ASP A 73 -10.70 -11.43 -10.04
N PRO A 74 -10.37 -11.06 -11.28
CA PRO A 74 -10.04 -12.05 -12.29
C PRO A 74 -8.66 -12.70 -12.05
N GLY A 75 -7.87 -12.24 -11.07
CA GLY A 75 -6.47 -12.65 -10.87
C GLY A 75 -5.52 -12.07 -11.94
N ILE A 76 -6.00 -11.12 -12.75
CA ILE A 76 -5.33 -10.63 -13.96
C ILE A 76 -4.56 -9.32 -13.72
N LEU A 77 -4.90 -8.55 -12.68
CA LEU A 77 -4.21 -7.28 -12.41
C LEU A 77 -2.92 -7.50 -11.61
N GLN A 78 -1.84 -7.71 -12.35
CA GLN A 78 -0.48 -7.55 -11.85
C GLN A 78 0.03 -6.18 -12.27
N ILE A 79 -0.28 -5.13 -11.52
CA ILE A 79 0.59 -3.96 -11.57
C ILE A 79 1.93 -4.43 -11.02
N GLY A 80 2.86 -4.73 -11.92
CA GLY A 80 4.19 -5.25 -11.58
C GLY A 80 5.22 -4.18 -11.27
N SER A 81 4.88 -2.90 -11.52
CA SER A 81 5.79 -1.76 -11.50
C SER A 81 5.18 -0.59 -10.74
N SER A 82 6.02 0.33 -10.28
CA SER A 82 5.51 1.57 -9.70
C SER A 82 4.84 2.44 -10.77
N TYR A 83 3.99 3.37 -10.35
CA TYR A 83 3.33 4.30 -11.27
C TYR A 83 3.13 5.67 -10.63
N LYS A 84 2.74 6.65 -11.45
CA LYS A 84 2.19 7.92 -10.96
C LYS A 84 1.03 8.40 -11.84
N PHE A 85 0.03 9.02 -11.22
CA PHE A 85 -1.14 9.58 -11.91
C PHE A 85 -1.54 10.92 -11.33
N SER A 86 -2.21 11.76 -12.14
CA SER A 86 -2.68 13.08 -11.73
C SER A 86 -3.59 13.01 -10.50
N THR A 87 -3.42 13.94 -9.56
CA THR A 87 -4.34 14.14 -8.42
C THR A 87 -5.60 14.95 -8.78
N SER A 88 -5.70 15.41 -10.03
CA SER A 88 -6.84 16.18 -10.53
C SER A 88 -7.30 15.67 -11.91
N PRO A 89 -8.57 15.23 -12.06
CA PRO A 89 -9.57 15.07 -10.99
C PRO A 89 -9.19 13.94 -10.00
N THR A 90 -9.89 13.87 -8.87
CA THR A 90 -9.83 12.66 -8.01
C THR A 90 -10.37 11.47 -8.81
N PRO A 91 -9.68 10.31 -8.82
CA PRO A 91 -10.23 9.12 -9.46
C PRO A 91 -11.54 8.71 -8.76
N PRO A 92 -12.58 8.28 -9.50
CA PRO A 92 -13.85 7.90 -8.90
C PRO A 92 -13.78 6.60 -8.09
N ALA A 93 -12.81 5.73 -8.40
CA ALA A 93 -12.56 4.48 -7.71
C ALA A 93 -11.11 4.02 -7.94
N LEU A 94 -10.64 3.12 -7.07
CA LEU A 94 -9.41 2.36 -7.26
C LEU A 94 -9.74 0.86 -7.26
N TYR A 95 -8.90 0.09 -7.93
CA TYR A 95 -9.00 -1.36 -7.94
C TYR A 95 -8.23 -1.95 -6.76
N THR A 96 -8.91 -2.78 -5.98
CA THR A 96 -8.43 -3.30 -4.69
C THR A 96 -8.63 -4.81 -4.57
N MET A 97 -9.24 -5.45 -5.57
CA MET A 97 -9.65 -6.85 -5.47
C MET A 97 -8.46 -7.81 -5.47
N ASP A 98 -7.34 -7.39 -6.06
CA ASP A 98 -6.01 -8.02 -5.98
C ASP A 98 -5.32 -7.86 -4.61
N ARG A 99 -5.92 -7.12 -3.67
CA ARG A 99 -5.42 -6.93 -2.31
C ARG A 99 -6.06 -7.90 -1.32
N SER A 100 -5.35 -8.14 -0.23
CA SER A 100 -5.72 -9.10 0.82
C SER A 100 -6.37 -8.40 2.03
N TRP A 101 -7.63 -8.00 1.88
CA TRP A 101 -8.51 -7.50 2.95
C TRP A 101 -9.73 -8.42 3.13
N ASP A 102 -10.41 -8.32 4.27
CA ASP A 102 -11.60 -9.14 4.55
C ASP A 102 -12.81 -8.64 3.75
N LYS A 103 -13.07 -9.32 2.63
CA LYS A 103 -14.16 -9.01 1.69
C LYS A 103 -15.57 -9.30 2.23
N LYS A 104 -15.71 -9.91 3.40
CA LYS A 104 -17.00 -10.13 4.08
C LYS A 104 -17.25 -9.10 5.18
N ALA A 105 -16.19 -8.67 5.86
CA ALA A 105 -16.29 -7.70 6.96
C ALA A 105 -16.42 -6.25 6.47
N THR A 106 -15.90 -5.94 5.27
CA THR A 106 -15.93 -4.57 4.73
C THR A 106 -15.97 -4.56 3.19
N HIS A 107 -15.91 -3.38 2.59
CA HIS A 107 -15.82 -3.12 1.15
C HIS A 107 -14.95 -1.89 0.88
N THR A 108 -14.53 -1.68 -0.37
CA THR A 108 -13.73 -0.51 -0.77
C THR A 108 -14.50 0.46 -1.67
N HIS A 109 -15.83 0.48 -1.57
CA HIS A 109 -16.69 1.42 -2.32
C HIS A 109 -16.58 2.87 -1.81
N ASP A 110 -16.19 3.06 -0.54
CA ASP A 110 -15.83 4.38 0.00
C ASP A 110 -14.34 4.64 -0.23
N LEU A 111 -14.02 5.37 -1.30
CA LEU A 111 -12.64 5.71 -1.65
C LEU A 111 -11.93 6.50 -0.53
N GLY A 112 -12.65 7.37 0.19
CA GLY A 112 -12.07 8.21 1.23
C GLY A 112 -11.49 7.43 2.41
N SER A 113 -11.98 6.20 2.63
CA SER A 113 -11.54 5.32 3.72
C SER A 113 -10.10 4.79 3.55
N PHE A 114 -9.60 4.71 2.32
CA PHE A 114 -8.28 4.14 2.01
C PHE A 114 -7.46 4.94 0.98
N PHE A 115 -8.02 6.00 0.41
CA PHE A 115 -7.36 6.91 -0.50
C PHE A 115 -7.82 8.35 -0.22
N PRO A 116 -7.25 9.00 0.81
CA PRO A 116 -7.80 10.23 1.41
C PRO A 116 -7.48 11.50 0.59
N LEU A 117 -7.47 11.42 -0.75
CA LEU A 117 -7.08 12.52 -1.62
C LEU A 117 -8.00 13.74 -1.47
N ASP A 118 -9.31 13.53 -1.38
CA ASP A 118 -10.26 14.63 -1.19
C ASP A 118 -10.15 15.26 0.20
N HIS A 119 -9.83 14.46 1.23
CA HIS A 119 -9.58 15.01 2.56
C HIS A 119 -8.31 15.87 2.57
N LEU A 120 -7.24 15.42 1.92
CA LEU A 120 -6.04 16.24 1.71
C LEU A 120 -6.37 17.56 0.97
N LYS A 121 -7.29 17.53 0.00
CA LYS A 121 -7.72 18.75 -0.72
C LYS A 121 -8.42 19.73 0.22
N THR A 122 -9.18 19.24 1.19
CA THR A 122 -9.77 20.07 2.25
C THR A 122 -8.69 20.68 3.15
N LEU A 123 -7.66 19.92 3.54
CA LEU A 123 -6.54 20.44 4.34
C LEU A 123 -5.73 21.53 3.62
N VAL A 124 -5.65 21.49 2.29
CA VAL A 124 -5.09 22.61 1.49
C VAL A 124 -5.97 23.86 1.62
N LYS A 125 -7.30 23.72 1.47
CA LYS A 125 -8.24 24.86 1.60
C LYS A 125 -8.19 25.49 3.00
N GLU A 126 -8.03 24.66 4.02
CA GLU A 126 -7.91 25.06 5.43
C GLU A 126 -6.51 25.58 5.79
N LYS A 127 -5.56 25.57 4.83
CA LYS A 127 -4.16 26.01 5.01
C LYS A 127 -3.37 25.20 6.04
N VAL A 128 -3.79 23.97 6.32
CA VAL A 128 -3.07 23.01 7.18
C VAL A 128 -1.83 22.49 6.47
N ILE A 129 -1.93 22.25 5.16
CA ILE A 129 -0.82 21.93 4.25
C ILE A 129 -0.78 22.94 3.10
N LYS A 130 0.39 23.13 2.48
CA LYS A 130 0.53 24.09 1.38
C LYS A 130 -0.16 23.60 0.11
N SER A 131 0.11 22.36 -0.25
CA SER A 131 -0.35 21.76 -1.50
C SER A 131 -0.30 20.24 -1.42
N ILE A 132 -0.94 19.61 -2.38
CA ILE A 132 -0.75 18.18 -2.68
C ILE A 132 0.09 18.12 -3.95
N SER A 133 0.92 17.10 -4.06
CA SER A 133 1.65 16.82 -5.28
C SER A 133 0.68 16.73 -6.47
N ARG A 134 1.16 17.17 -7.64
CA ARG A 134 0.42 17.03 -8.91
C ARG A 134 0.10 15.57 -9.24
N ASN A 135 0.87 14.62 -8.70
CA ASN A 135 0.65 13.20 -8.87
C ASN A 135 0.52 12.47 -7.53
N PHE A 136 -0.28 11.40 -7.51
CA PHE A 136 -0.17 10.34 -6.52
C PHE A 136 0.64 9.18 -7.10
N TYR A 137 1.19 8.34 -6.23
CA TYR A 137 2.16 7.30 -6.60
C TYR A 137 1.64 5.92 -6.19
N GLY A 138 1.88 4.93 -7.04
CA GLY A 138 1.49 3.55 -6.80
C GLY A 138 2.69 2.68 -6.48
N ALA A 139 2.61 1.94 -5.38
CA ALA A 139 3.53 0.88 -5.03
C ALA A 139 2.82 -0.47 -5.22
N PRO A 140 3.27 -1.32 -6.17
CA PRO A 140 2.67 -2.64 -6.32
C PRO A 140 2.92 -3.50 -5.09
N THR A 141 1.95 -4.34 -4.73
CA THR A 141 2.17 -5.34 -3.69
C THR A 141 2.82 -6.57 -4.31
N ASP A 142 4.06 -6.82 -3.92
CA ASP A 142 4.86 -7.96 -4.36
C ASP A 142 5.53 -8.56 -3.11
N TYR A 143 5.66 -9.89 -3.06
CA TYR A 143 6.35 -10.58 -1.96
C TYR A 143 7.89 -10.46 -2.06
N SER A 144 8.41 -9.83 -3.12
CA SER A 144 9.83 -9.61 -3.33
C SER A 144 10.33 -8.30 -2.69
N GLN A 145 10.85 -8.39 -1.47
CA GLN A 145 11.56 -7.27 -0.80
C GLN A 145 12.66 -6.67 -1.66
N ARG A 146 13.39 -7.51 -2.39
CA ARG A 146 14.45 -7.07 -3.30
C ARG A 146 13.89 -6.11 -4.34
N LYS A 147 12.79 -6.49 -5.00
CA LYS A 147 12.14 -5.66 -6.03
C LYS A 147 11.58 -4.37 -5.43
N THR A 148 10.97 -4.45 -4.25
CA THR A 148 10.48 -3.26 -3.54
C THR A 148 11.63 -2.28 -3.24
N ASN A 149 12.73 -2.77 -2.66
CA ASN A 149 13.83 -1.92 -2.19
C ASN A 149 14.75 -1.43 -3.32
N GLN A 150 14.98 -2.25 -4.36
CA GLN A 150 15.94 -1.93 -5.42
C GLN A 150 15.30 -1.23 -6.62
N ASN A 151 13.97 -1.40 -6.82
CA ASN A 151 13.30 -0.87 -8.01
C ASN A 151 12.17 0.10 -7.63
N VAL A 152 11.14 -0.40 -6.92
CA VAL A 152 9.91 0.37 -6.68
C VAL A 152 10.16 1.60 -5.81
N ALA A 153 10.81 1.43 -4.66
CA ALA A 153 11.04 2.55 -3.72
C ALA A 153 11.95 3.64 -4.31
N PRO A 154 13.07 3.32 -4.99
CA PRO A 154 13.87 4.33 -5.69
C PRO A 154 13.10 5.06 -6.80
N GLU A 155 12.25 4.38 -7.56
CA GLU A 155 11.47 5.00 -8.64
C GLU A 155 10.42 5.96 -8.09
N ILE A 156 9.70 5.54 -7.04
CA ILE A 156 8.76 6.41 -6.33
C ILE A 156 9.47 7.62 -5.71
N LEU A 157 10.68 7.44 -5.17
CA LEU A 157 11.50 8.54 -4.65
C LEU A 157 11.86 9.54 -5.76
N ASP A 158 12.30 9.06 -6.92
CA ASP A 158 12.60 9.90 -8.09
C ASP A 158 11.36 10.69 -8.55
N TYR A 159 10.19 10.06 -8.59
CA TYR A 159 8.93 10.74 -8.90
C TYR A 159 8.62 11.85 -7.90
N MET A 160 8.73 11.57 -6.60
CA MET A 160 8.47 12.52 -5.53
C MET A 160 9.47 13.69 -5.54
N GLN A 161 10.75 13.44 -5.80
CA GLN A 161 11.76 14.49 -5.94
C GLN A 161 11.47 15.40 -7.13
N LYS A 162 11.10 14.85 -8.29
CA LYS A 162 10.71 15.62 -9.48
C LYS A 162 9.44 16.44 -9.28
N ASP A 163 8.57 16.00 -8.38
CA ASP A 163 7.33 16.69 -8.03
C ASP A 163 7.48 17.59 -6.78
N LEU A 164 8.70 17.74 -6.25
CA LEU A 164 9.03 18.57 -5.09
C LEU A 164 8.18 18.22 -3.86
N VAL A 165 8.00 16.92 -3.61
CA VAL A 165 7.29 16.43 -2.42
C VAL A 165 8.17 16.60 -1.18
N ASP A 166 7.61 17.21 -0.14
CA ASP A 166 8.27 17.39 1.15
C ASP A 166 7.91 16.28 2.14
N VAL A 167 6.67 15.77 2.05
CA VAL A 167 6.12 14.77 2.97
C VAL A 167 5.39 13.71 2.17
N ALA A 168 5.76 12.44 2.36
CA ALA A 168 5.05 11.30 1.78
C ALA A 168 4.05 10.72 2.80
N LEU A 169 2.79 10.63 2.41
CA LEU A 169 1.76 9.88 3.11
C LEU A 169 1.63 8.50 2.45
N LEU A 170 2.04 7.45 3.17
CA LEU A 170 1.93 6.07 2.70
C LEU A 170 0.61 5.48 3.19
N VAL A 171 -0.26 5.08 2.27
CA VAL A 171 -1.57 4.48 2.57
C VAL A 171 -1.63 3.07 2.00
N PRO A 172 -1.21 2.05 2.77
CA PRO A 172 -1.36 0.66 2.39
C PRO A 172 -2.80 0.21 2.60
N LEU A 173 -3.35 -0.47 1.60
CA LEU A 173 -4.57 -1.27 1.66
C LEU A 173 -4.24 -2.76 1.56
#